data_AF-A0AAD7ME25-F1
#
_entry.id   AF-A0AAD7ME25-F1
#
_cell.length_a   1.000
_cell.length_b   1.000
_cell.length_c   1.000
_cell.angle_alpha   90.00
_cell.angle_beta   90.00
_cell.angle_gamma   90.00
#
_symmetry.space_group_name_H-M   'P 1'
#
loop_
_entity.id
_entity.type
_entity.pdbx_description
1 polymer ?
#
loop_
_entity_poly.entity_id
_entity_poly.type
_entity_poly.pdbx_seq_one_letter_code
_entity_poly.pdbx_strand_id
1 'polypeptide(L)'
;MFLTSAGTPASVRPLSSRASSSRAPASVATGNTLLATAATTAATTQATMLAWPSTSFAPKSGCHVCRGFALNLEAHSIDNLAELYVEKVREAAAIGDFSLLLSSQRRFCVLNDNGTIASFGNGIETECIQRALNTFLDKPGRWGLPTDEDRLSLAPSMPLRMASSVSPARLEEVRTLGALISLGLISGKPPGAVSPGLLQYARNEQKLEALTPSFVSSWHPTFDHVARQIQAAGHLGDLLQFQSTIINTLGIQVQQSPLYLTVMPTSIMPWSTKWFKPLSLVPNCMHPEMAAFTDGLELPCANGFSFGNFARSYPGGTEFYLAQAWTSCIASYESIQPHLIVTSPPSSRLLPHFGSTAHGLDPEGLFAGFLRRCGNPFPADVFEDVKVHFHADVVGQLHTIDSPAFRPRMLAWATTGSPFLHPDVAQTDTIQVLFVLPDDQYYGDNPANSAAHMRHGTISFRSCSRVARIPMAKLVELHQTTVDADAFQKAVDVWLLLQILNGVGKVSML
;
A
#
# COMPACT_ATOMS: atom_id res chain seq x y z
N MET A 1 72.02 -19.89 -17.45
CA MET A 1 73.00 -19.88 -16.34
C MET A 1 72.21 -20.09 -15.06
N PHE A 2 72.10 -21.32 -14.54
CA PHE A 2 72.98 -21.93 -13.51
C PHE A 2 72.86 -21.18 -12.16
N LEU A 3 72.54 -21.74 -10.98
CA LEU A 3 72.45 -23.10 -10.40
C LEU A 3 71.54 -23.03 -9.14
N THR A 4 70.56 -23.91 -8.98
CA THR A 4 70.44 -24.99 -7.96
C THR A 4 71.06 -24.79 -6.56
N SER A 5 70.28 -25.03 -5.50
CA SER A 5 70.64 -26.00 -4.44
C SER A 5 69.44 -26.45 -3.62
N ALA A 6 69.32 -27.77 -3.45
CA ALA A 6 68.35 -28.49 -2.64
C ALA A 6 68.82 -28.68 -1.19
N GLY A 7 67.89 -29.02 -0.28
CA GLY A 7 68.20 -29.52 1.05
C GLY A 7 66.95 -29.94 1.85
N THR A 8 66.74 -31.25 1.96
CA THR A 8 65.86 -31.99 2.91
C THR A 8 66.67 -33.22 3.36
N PRO A 9 66.26 -34.11 4.30
CA PRO A 9 65.26 -34.08 5.39
C PRO A 9 65.77 -34.76 6.70
N ALA A 10 64.93 -34.85 7.76
CA ALA A 10 64.97 -35.89 8.81
C ALA A 10 63.58 -35.98 9.49
N SER A 11 62.77 -37.03 9.30
CA SER A 11 62.74 -38.36 9.97
C SER A 11 62.22 -38.32 11.44
N VAL A 12 60.91 -38.54 11.71
CA VAL A 12 60.24 -39.81 12.13
C VAL A 12 60.51 -40.17 13.62
N ARG A 13 59.52 -40.25 14.55
CA ARG A 13 58.60 -41.39 14.89
C ARG A 13 57.70 -41.02 16.14
N PRO A 14 56.80 -41.88 16.69
CA PRO A 14 55.36 -41.61 16.82
C PRO A 14 54.77 -41.95 18.24
N LEU A 15 53.44 -42.23 18.30
CA LEU A 15 52.63 -42.82 19.40
C LEU A 15 51.98 -41.78 20.35
N SER A 16 50.73 -41.85 20.81
CA SER A 16 49.67 -42.87 20.73
C SER A 16 48.29 -42.28 21.14
N SER A 17 47.22 -42.79 20.51
CA SER A 17 45.89 -43.14 21.06
C SER A 17 45.17 -42.23 22.09
N ARG A 18 43.93 -41.81 21.78
CA ARG A 18 42.67 -42.39 22.34
C ARG A 18 41.39 -41.68 21.84
N ALA A 19 40.38 -42.52 21.52
CA ALA A 19 38.94 -42.40 21.81
C ALA A 19 38.21 -41.08 21.45
N SER A 20 37.44 -41.06 20.35
CA SER A 20 36.00 -41.40 20.28
C SER A 20 35.05 -40.45 21.05
N SER A 21 34.38 -39.55 20.34
CA SER A 21 32.93 -39.37 20.51
C SER A 21 32.32 -38.74 19.25
N SER A 22 31.29 -39.41 18.75
CA SER A 22 30.43 -39.00 17.65
C SER A 22 29.54 -37.84 18.07
N ARG A 23 29.48 -36.77 17.27
CA ARG A 23 28.36 -35.83 17.29
C ARG A 23 27.88 -35.56 15.86
N ALA A 24 26.63 -35.95 15.62
CA ALA A 24 25.87 -35.71 14.41
C ALA A 24 25.65 -34.20 14.15
N PRO A 25 25.35 -33.79 12.91
CA PRO A 25 25.25 -32.39 12.53
C PRO A 25 23.98 -31.76 13.08
N ALA A 26 24.12 -30.59 13.71
CA ALA A 26 23.00 -29.75 14.12
C ALA A 26 22.36 -29.12 12.87
N SER A 27 21.07 -29.38 12.71
CA SER A 27 20.22 -28.81 11.68
C SER A 27 20.11 -27.29 11.83
N VAL A 28 20.38 -26.58 10.75
CA VAL A 28 20.01 -25.18 10.55
C VAL A 28 18.50 -25.11 10.32
N ALA A 29 17.77 -24.56 11.28
CA ALA A 29 16.37 -24.15 11.12
C ALA A 29 16.01 -23.07 12.16
N THR A 30 15.12 -22.16 11.76
CA THR A 30 14.35 -21.17 12.54
C THR A 30 14.99 -19.81 12.84
N GLY A 31 14.82 -18.88 11.89
CA GLY A 31 14.92 -17.42 12.09
C GLY A 31 13.62 -16.64 11.85
N ASN A 32 12.58 -17.25 11.25
CA ASN A 32 11.39 -16.51 10.80
C ASN A 32 10.12 -16.69 11.66
N THR A 33 10.18 -17.42 12.77
CA THR A 33 8.97 -17.75 13.56
C THR A 33 8.72 -16.82 14.74
N LEU A 34 9.67 -15.97 15.14
CA LEU A 34 9.54 -15.16 16.36
C LEU A 34 8.73 -13.86 16.18
N LEU A 35 8.59 -13.33 14.97
CA LEU A 35 7.79 -12.12 14.70
C LEU A 35 6.27 -12.40 14.69
N ALA A 36 5.84 -13.62 14.37
CA ALA A 36 4.42 -14.00 14.34
C ALA A 36 3.84 -14.22 15.75
N THR A 37 4.63 -14.75 16.69
CA THR A 37 4.16 -15.04 18.06
C THR A 37 4.03 -13.80 18.94
N ALA A 38 4.83 -12.75 18.70
CA ALA A 38 4.72 -11.49 19.45
C ALA A 38 3.43 -10.72 19.13
N ALA A 39 2.88 -10.89 17.91
CA ALA A 39 1.63 -10.26 17.48
C ALA A 39 0.39 -10.89 18.14
N THR A 40 0.44 -12.16 18.55
CA THR A 40 -0.73 -12.87 19.09
C THR A 40 -0.96 -12.64 20.58
N THR A 41 0.10 -12.33 21.36
CA THR A 41 -0.02 -12.20 22.83
C THR A 41 -0.38 -10.79 23.30
N ALA A 42 -0.29 -9.78 22.44
CA ALA A 42 -0.69 -8.39 22.77
C ALA A 42 -2.19 -8.12 22.56
N ALA A 43 -2.93 -9.04 21.92
CA ALA A 43 -4.34 -8.85 21.55
C ALA A 43 -5.33 -8.88 22.74
N THR A 44 -4.90 -9.26 23.95
CA THR A 44 -5.80 -9.44 25.09
C THR A 44 -5.92 -8.20 26.00
N THR A 45 -5.32 -7.06 25.63
CA THR A 45 -5.43 -5.83 26.44
C THR A 45 -5.60 -4.58 25.58
N GLN A 46 -6.62 -4.55 24.74
CA GLN A 46 -7.08 -3.32 24.08
C GLN A 46 -8.59 -3.20 24.15
N ALA A 47 -9.04 -2.62 25.26
CA ALA A 47 -10.32 -1.93 25.35
C ALA A 47 -10.00 -0.48 25.74
N THR A 48 -10.60 0.48 25.02
CA THR A 48 -10.62 1.92 25.33
C THR A 48 -9.40 2.75 24.92
N MET A 49 -9.03 2.79 23.63
CA MET A 49 -8.41 3.97 23.05
C MET A 49 -9.02 4.26 21.67
N LEU A 50 -9.69 5.42 21.59
CA LEU A 50 -10.28 6.11 20.44
C LEU A 50 -10.24 5.37 19.09
N ALA A 51 -11.17 4.42 18.90
CA ALA A 51 -11.64 4.13 17.56
C ALA A 51 -12.22 5.43 16.99
N TRP A 52 -11.67 5.91 15.88
CA TRP A 52 -12.33 6.94 15.09
C TRP A 52 -13.70 6.37 14.68
N PRO A 53 -14.82 6.98 15.04
CA PRO A 53 -16.12 6.38 14.77
C PRO A 53 -16.41 6.47 13.28
N SER A 54 -16.12 5.40 12.55
CA SER A 54 -16.70 5.09 11.24
C SER A 54 -18.16 4.65 11.42
N THR A 55 -19.00 5.53 11.96
CA THR A 55 -20.43 5.27 12.08
C THR A 55 -21.09 5.49 10.72
N SER A 56 -21.41 4.39 10.04
CA SER A 56 -22.31 4.37 8.89
C SER A 56 -23.71 4.82 9.35
N PHE A 57 -24.01 6.12 9.20
CA PHE A 57 -25.37 6.61 9.36
C PHE A 57 -26.13 6.36 8.05
N ALA A 58 -26.90 5.27 7.99
CA ALA A 58 -28.03 5.20 7.09
C ALA A 58 -29.14 6.11 7.67
N PRO A 59 -29.56 7.18 6.98
CA PRO A 59 -30.64 8.00 7.51
C PRO A 59 -31.93 7.20 7.45
N LYS A 60 -32.50 6.89 8.64
CA LYS A 60 -33.92 6.59 8.72
C LYS A 60 -34.66 7.85 8.27
N SER A 61 -35.45 7.71 7.21
CA SER A 61 -36.35 8.74 6.70
C SER A 61 -37.16 9.36 7.85
N GLY A 62 -36.87 10.62 8.15
CA GLY A 62 -37.58 11.40 9.18
C GLY A 62 -36.78 11.68 10.44
N CYS A 63 -35.74 12.50 10.37
CA CYS A 63 -35.32 13.28 11.54
C CYS A 63 -34.60 14.57 11.10
N HIS A 64 -35.30 15.70 11.25
CA HIS A 64 -34.74 17.04 11.16
C HIS A 64 -33.83 17.31 12.38
N VAL A 65 -32.53 17.05 12.25
CA VAL A 65 -31.50 17.81 12.97
C VAL A 65 -30.32 18.03 12.02
N CYS A 66 -30.40 19.11 11.24
CA CYS A 66 -29.26 19.63 10.48
C CYS A 66 -28.23 20.22 11.45
N ARG A 67 -27.37 19.40 12.06
CA ARG A 67 -26.03 19.86 12.39
C ARG A 67 -25.26 19.84 11.08
N GLY A 68 -24.95 21.02 10.54
CA GLY A 68 -24.20 21.14 9.29
C GLY A 68 -22.88 20.36 9.39
N PHE A 69 -22.52 19.66 8.32
CA PHE A 69 -21.19 19.07 8.21
C PHE A 69 -20.16 20.18 8.29
N ALA A 70 -19.06 19.97 9.02
CA ALA A 70 -17.99 20.94 9.11
C ALA A 70 -17.37 21.15 7.72
N LEU A 71 -17.09 20.05 7.01
CA LEU A 71 -16.67 20.06 5.60
C LEU A 71 -17.74 19.41 4.74
N ASN A 72 -18.19 20.11 3.70
CA ASN A 72 -19.08 19.54 2.68
C ASN A 72 -18.47 19.78 1.29
N LEU A 73 -18.18 18.69 0.58
CA LEU A 73 -17.66 18.71 -0.78
C LEU A 73 -18.61 17.97 -1.71
N GLU A 74 -19.04 18.65 -2.75
CA GLU A 74 -20.00 18.15 -3.74
C GLU A 74 -19.47 18.47 -5.14
N ALA A 75 -19.40 17.47 -6.01
CA ALA A 75 -18.92 17.63 -7.38
C ALA A 75 -19.57 16.60 -8.32
N HIS A 76 -19.47 16.79 -9.63
CA HIS A 76 -20.05 15.85 -10.63
C HIS A 76 -19.17 14.64 -10.93
N SER A 77 -17.94 14.60 -10.41
CA SER A 77 -17.00 13.50 -10.60
C SER A 77 -16.04 13.38 -9.41
N ILE A 78 -15.39 12.22 -9.26
CA ILE A 78 -14.33 12.01 -8.27
C ILE A 78 -13.12 12.92 -8.55
N ASP A 79 -12.79 13.17 -9.83
CA ASP A 79 -11.71 14.07 -10.21
C ASP A 79 -11.95 15.50 -9.71
N ASN A 80 -13.14 16.05 -9.96
CA ASN A 80 -13.48 17.40 -9.50
C ASN A 80 -13.59 17.46 -7.96
N LEU A 81 -14.03 16.37 -7.33
CA LEU A 81 -14.06 16.29 -5.87
C LEU A 81 -12.65 16.31 -5.28
N ALA A 82 -11.71 15.62 -5.92
CA ALA A 82 -10.30 15.61 -5.54
C ALA A 82 -9.66 16.99 -5.74
N GLU A 83 -9.95 17.69 -6.83
CA GLU A 83 -9.51 19.07 -7.06
C GLU A 83 -10.00 20.00 -5.95
N LEU A 84 -11.30 19.97 -5.62
CA LEU A 84 -11.87 20.75 -4.51
C LEU A 84 -11.22 20.39 -3.17
N TYR A 85 -10.96 19.10 -2.93
CA TYR A 85 -10.29 18.65 -1.71
C TYR A 85 -8.86 19.18 -1.62
N VAL A 86 -8.09 19.16 -2.71
CA VAL A 86 -6.74 19.73 -2.78
C VAL A 86 -6.77 21.23 -2.44
N GLU A 87 -7.74 21.99 -2.95
CA GLU A 87 -7.87 23.41 -2.57
C GLU A 87 -8.13 23.58 -1.08
N LYS A 88 -8.98 22.75 -0.47
CA LYS A 88 -9.19 22.78 0.98
C LYS A 88 -7.94 22.42 1.78
N VAL A 89 -7.11 21.50 1.28
CA VAL A 89 -5.81 21.19 1.87
C VAL A 89 -4.85 22.39 1.77
N ARG A 90 -4.84 23.11 0.65
CA ARG A 90 -4.04 24.35 0.50
C ARG A 90 -4.50 25.44 1.45
N GLU A 91 -5.81 25.69 1.54
CA GLU A 91 -6.40 26.65 2.49
C GLU A 91 -5.97 26.33 3.93
N ALA A 92 -6.11 25.07 4.36
CA ALA A 92 -5.70 24.62 5.69
C ALA A 92 -4.20 24.76 5.92
N ALA A 93 -3.38 24.42 4.92
CA ALA A 93 -1.93 24.56 4.98
C ALA A 93 -1.47 26.03 5.08
N ALA A 94 -2.17 26.94 4.41
CA ALA A 94 -1.90 28.38 4.48
C ALA A 94 -2.27 28.98 5.84
N ILE A 95 -3.38 28.51 6.44
CA ILE A 95 -3.83 28.94 7.76
C ILE A 95 -3.03 28.28 8.89
N GLY A 96 -2.48 27.08 8.63
CA GLY A 96 -1.82 26.26 9.66
C GLY A 96 -2.81 25.55 10.59
N ASP A 97 -4.02 25.28 10.12
CA ASP A 97 -5.06 24.56 10.88
C ASP A 97 -5.80 23.55 10.02
N PHE A 98 -5.58 22.27 10.30
CA PHE A 98 -6.21 21.14 9.61
C PHE A 98 -7.46 20.59 10.32
N SER A 99 -7.94 21.24 11.38
CA SER A 99 -9.08 20.78 12.19
C SER A 99 -10.33 20.48 11.36
N LEU A 100 -10.59 21.28 10.32
CA LEU A 100 -11.71 21.09 9.40
C LEU A 100 -11.58 19.77 8.61
N LEU A 101 -10.39 19.53 8.05
CA LEU A 101 -10.08 18.37 7.23
C LEU A 101 -9.97 17.09 8.04
N LEU A 102 -9.68 17.20 9.33
CA LEU A 102 -9.61 16.10 10.28
C LEU A 102 -10.90 15.94 11.10
N SER A 103 -11.96 16.69 10.80
CA SER A 103 -13.23 16.55 11.51
C SER A 103 -13.86 15.18 11.25
N SER A 104 -14.58 14.60 12.22
CA SER A 104 -15.43 13.43 11.96
C SER A 104 -16.71 13.78 11.19
N GLN A 105 -17.05 15.08 11.10
CA GLN A 105 -18.25 15.59 10.44
C GLN A 105 -17.90 16.13 9.06
N ARG A 106 -17.50 15.22 8.15
CA ARG A 106 -17.18 15.54 6.76
C ARG A 106 -18.13 14.82 5.83
N ARG A 107 -18.40 15.43 4.69
CA ARG A 107 -19.27 14.87 3.66
C ARG A 107 -18.65 15.06 2.29
N PHE A 108 -18.62 13.96 1.55
CA PHE A 108 -18.14 13.86 0.18
C PHE A 108 -19.27 13.29 -0.67
N CYS A 109 -19.66 13.99 -1.73
CA CYS A 109 -20.76 13.59 -2.60
C CYS A 109 -20.41 13.76 -4.07
N VAL A 110 -20.77 12.76 -4.87
CA VAL A 110 -20.82 12.85 -6.32
C VAL A 110 -22.27 13.16 -6.73
N LEU A 111 -22.46 14.14 -7.58
CA LEU A 111 -23.76 14.63 -8.06
C LEU A 111 -24.03 14.16 -9.49
N ASN A 112 -25.28 13.82 -9.78
CA ASN A 112 -25.80 13.63 -11.13
C ASN A 112 -25.88 14.99 -11.86
N ASP A 113 -26.09 14.96 -13.19
CA ASP A 113 -26.25 16.16 -14.02
C ASP A 113 -27.39 17.08 -13.57
N ASN A 114 -28.42 16.51 -12.91
CA ASN A 114 -29.55 17.25 -12.36
C ASN A 114 -29.29 17.83 -10.96
N GLY A 115 -28.06 17.71 -10.43
CA GLY A 115 -27.67 18.19 -9.10
C GLY A 115 -28.12 17.31 -7.93
N THR A 116 -28.76 16.16 -8.19
CA THR A 116 -29.09 15.19 -7.14
C THR A 116 -27.88 14.33 -6.77
N ILE A 117 -27.84 13.81 -5.54
CA ILE A 117 -26.72 12.98 -5.08
C ILE A 117 -26.75 11.64 -5.81
N ALA A 118 -25.71 11.38 -6.59
CA ALA A 118 -25.45 10.10 -7.24
C ALA A 118 -24.79 9.10 -6.27
N SER A 119 -23.82 9.58 -5.49
CA SER A 119 -23.07 8.76 -4.54
C SER A 119 -22.56 9.56 -3.34
N PHE A 120 -22.43 8.90 -2.20
CA PHE A 120 -21.87 9.49 -0.99
C PHE A 120 -21.38 8.41 -0.01
N GLY A 121 -20.58 8.82 0.97
CA GLY A 121 -20.14 7.96 2.08
C GLY A 121 -18.63 7.73 2.11
N ASN A 122 -18.20 6.83 3.00
CA ASN A 122 -16.78 6.61 3.29
C ASN A 122 -15.97 6.13 2.07
N GLY A 123 -16.60 5.36 1.16
CA GLY A 123 -15.95 4.94 -0.08
C GLY A 123 -15.60 6.13 -0.98
N ILE A 124 -16.51 7.09 -1.15
CA ILE A 124 -16.30 8.30 -1.97
C ILE A 124 -15.25 9.22 -1.34
N GLU A 125 -15.29 9.41 -0.02
CA GLU A 125 -14.23 10.13 0.70
C GLU A 125 -12.86 9.46 0.48
N THR A 126 -12.84 8.14 0.60
CA THR A 126 -11.62 7.34 0.48
C THR A 126 -11.02 7.51 -0.91
N GLU A 127 -11.83 7.36 -1.94
CA GLU A 127 -11.42 7.51 -3.34
C GLU A 127 -10.95 8.94 -3.65
N CYS A 128 -11.67 9.96 -3.14
CA CYS A 128 -11.30 11.36 -3.28
C CYS A 128 -9.90 11.66 -2.70
N ILE A 129 -9.61 11.20 -1.48
CA ILE A 129 -8.30 11.42 -0.83
C ILE A 129 -7.19 10.72 -1.64
N GLN A 130 -7.43 9.49 -2.09
CA GLN A 130 -6.45 8.75 -2.90
C GLN A 130 -6.19 9.46 -4.23
N ARG A 131 -7.26 9.89 -4.90
CA ARG A 131 -7.16 10.59 -6.18
C ARG A 131 -6.42 11.92 -6.04
N ALA A 132 -6.75 12.68 -4.99
CA ALA A 132 -6.05 13.92 -4.65
C ALA A 132 -4.54 13.68 -4.45
N LEU A 133 -4.16 12.63 -3.72
CA LEU A 133 -2.75 12.26 -3.54
C LEU A 133 -2.08 11.85 -4.88
N ASN A 134 -2.77 11.07 -5.71
CA ASN A 134 -2.26 10.61 -7.00
C ASN A 134 -2.01 11.78 -7.98
N THR A 135 -2.75 12.89 -7.90
CA THR A 135 -2.47 14.09 -8.73
C THR A 135 -1.03 14.61 -8.60
N PHE A 136 -0.38 14.33 -7.46
CA PHE A 136 1.03 14.56 -7.22
C PHE A 136 1.86 13.33 -7.58
N LEU A 137 1.57 12.16 -6.99
CA LEU A 137 2.43 10.98 -7.10
C LEU A 137 2.54 10.41 -8.52
N ASP A 138 1.54 10.63 -9.39
CA ASP A 138 1.58 10.21 -10.80
C ASP A 138 2.59 11.01 -11.64
N LYS A 139 3.20 12.05 -11.08
CA LYS A 139 4.26 12.86 -11.70
C LYS A 139 5.58 12.67 -10.94
N PRO A 140 6.13 11.43 -10.86
CA PRO A 140 7.27 11.13 -10.01
C PRO A 140 8.46 12.03 -10.33
N GLY A 141 8.75 12.33 -11.60
CA GLY A 141 9.87 13.23 -11.96
C GLY A 141 9.80 14.66 -11.39
N ARG A 142 8.63 15.11 -10.89
CA ARG A 142 8.45 16.44 -10.28
C ARG A 142 8.54 16.42 -8.75
N TRP A 143 8.18 15.30 -8.12
CA TRP A 143 7.99 15.21 -6.66
C TRP A 143 8.83 14.12 -6.00
N GLY A 144 9.22 13.12 -6.77
CA GLY A 144 9.86 11.89 -6.35
C GLY A 144 11.27 11.73 -6.96
N LEU A 145 12.25 11.42 -6.13
CA LEU A 145 13.51 10.82 -6.60
C LEU A 145 13.39 9.31 -6.41
N PRO A 146 13.55 8.50 -7.48
CA PRO A 146 13.61 7.07 -7.31
C PRO A 146 14.80 6.72 -6.40
N THR A 147 14.53 5.82 -5.48
CA THR A 147 15.51 5.21 -4.58
C THR A 147 15.63 3.72 -4.95
N ASP A 148 16.64 3.05 -4.42
CA ASP A 148 16.73 1.60 -4.54
C ASP A 148 15.42 0.97 -4.01
N GLU A 149 14.91 -0.07 -4.68
CA GLU A 149 13.70 -0.82 -4.33
C GLU A 149 12.34 -0.15 -4.70
N ASP A 150 12.27 0.54 -5.84
CA ASP A 150 11.03 1.10 -6.43
C ASP A 150 10.27 2.09 -5.52
N ARG A 151 11.00 2.72 -4.58
CA ARG A 151 10.46 3.77 -3.70
C ARG A 151 10.89 5.15 -4.16
N LEU A 152 10.14 6.16 -3.73
CA LEU A 152 10.36 7.58 -4.01
C LEU A 152 10.73 8.33 -2.73
N SER A 153 11.82 9.09 -2.77
CA SER A 153 12.04 10.18 -1.80
C SER A 153 11.61 11.52 -2.38
N LEU A 154 11.64 12.60 -1.62
CA LEU A 154 11.26 13.93 -2.10
C LEU A 154 12.31 14.45 -3.09
N ALA A 155 11.88 14.89 -4.27
CA ALA A 155 12.71 15.56 -5.28
C ALA A 155 12.72 17.08 -5.06
N PRO A 156 13.84 17.68 -4.62
CA PRO A 156 13.98 19.12 -4.62
C PRO A 156 13.96 19.65 -6.06
N SER A 157 13.24 20.75 -6.30
CA SER A 157 13.21 21.40 -7.61
C SER A 157 14.56 22.02 -8.01
N MET A 158 15.39 22.34 -7.02
CA MET A 158 16.73 22.91 -7.21
C MET A 158 17.74 22.31 -6.22
N PRO A 159 19.05 22.32 -6.54
CA PRO A 159 20.09 21.96 -5.58
C PRO A 159 20.12 22.92 -4.38
N LEU A 160 20.59 22.46 -3.21
CA LEU A 160 20.64 23.28 -1.98
C LEU A 160 21.34 24.64 -2.18
N ARG A 161 22.40 24.72 -2.98
CA ARG A 161 23.11 25.98 -3.29
C ARG A 161 22.23 27.05 -3.97
N MET A 162 21.11 26.65 -4.55
CA MET A 162 20.12 27.51 -5.20
C MET A 162 18.77 27.47 -4.47
N ALA A 163 18.72 26.92 -3.25
CA ALA A 163 17.49 26.77 -2.47
C ALA A 163 16.75 28.09 -2.22
N SER A 164 17.47 29.21 -2.14
CA SER A 164 16.89 30.55 -1.99
C SER A 164 16.07 30.99 -3.21
N SER A 165 16.23 30.33 -4.36
CA SER A 165 15.50 30.62 -5.60
C SER A 165 14.24 29.76 -5.77
N VAL A 166 13.95 28.85 -4.82
CA VAL A 166 12.71 28.06 -4.84
C VAL A 166 11.53 29.01 -4.67
N SER A 167 10.56 28.90 -5.58
CA SER A 167 9.39 29.80 -5.58
C SER A 167 8.47 29.52 -4.38
N PRO A 168 7.75 30.54 -3.85
CA PRO A 168 6.76 30.33 -2.80
C PRO A 168 5.66 29.33 -3.20
N ALA A 169 5.22 29.38 -4.47
CA ALA A 169 4.24 28.44 -5.01
C ALA A 169 4.73 26.99 -4.94
N ARG A 170 6.02 26.72 -5.22
CA ARG A 170 6.58 25.38 -5.07
C ARG A 170 6.58 24.92 -3.61
N LEU A 171 6.93 25.79 -2.68
CA LEU A 171 6.91 25.47 -1.25
C LEU A 171 5.49 25.15 -0.77
N GLU A 172 4.49 25.90 -1.24
CA GLU A 172 3.08 25.61 -0.97
C GLU A 172 2.67 24.23 -1.50
N GLU A 173 2.97 23.93 -2.77
CA GLU A 173 2.65 22.63 -3.36
C GLU A 173 3.31 21.46 -2.61
N VAL A 174 4.57 21.61 -2.20
CA VAL A 174 5.30 20.58 -1.43
C VAL A 174 4.70 20.42 -0.02
N ARG A 175 4.23 21.51 0.59
CA ARG A 175 3.47 21.46 1.85
C ARG A 175 2.14 20.73 1.67
N THR A 176 1.41 21.01 0.60
CA THR A 176 0.17 20.29 0.25
C THR A 176 0.42 18.80 0.07
N LEU A 177 1.51 18.41 -0.60
CA LEU A 177 1.90 17.01 -0.75
C LEU A 177 2.14 16.32 0.59
N GLY A 178 2.89 16.95 1.50
CA GLY A 178 3.09 16.43 2.86
C GLY A 178 1.77 16.26 3.63
N ALA A 179 0.87 17.24 3.51
CA ALA A 179 -0.45 17.16 4.13
C ALA A 179 -1.29 16.01 3.57
N LEU A 180 -1.37 15.87 2.24
CA LEU A 180 -2.11 14.80 1.57
C LEU A 180 -1.58 13.41 1.92
N ILE A 181 -0.27 13.22 2.01
CA ILE A 181 0.33 11.95 2.45
C ILE A 181 -0.15 11.59 3.86
N SER A 182 -0.18 12.57 4.75
CA SER A 182 -0.55 12.38 6.16
C SER A 182 -2.03 12.14 6.35
N LEU A 183 -2.87 12.85 5.60
CA LEU A 183 -4.32 12.63 5.53
C LEU A 183 -4.62 11.24 4.96
N GLY A 184 -3.92 10.83 3.89
CA GLY A 184 -3.99 9.49 3.33
C GLY A 184 -3.65 8.41 4.37
N LEU A 185 -2.53 8.57 5.07
CA LEU A 185 -2.08 7.66 6.13
C LEU A 185 -3.09 7.56 7.28
N ILE A 186 -3.63 8.69 7.77
CA ILE A 186 -4.71 8.70 8.79
C ILE A 186 -5.94 7.95 8.29
N SER A 187 -6.27 8.08 7.00
CA SER A 187 -7.35 7.34 6.34
C SER A 187 -6.99 5.90 5.96
N GLY A 188 -5.90 5.34 6.50
CA GLY A 188 -5.48 3.96 6.25
C GLY A 188 -4.91 3.70 4.86
N LYS A 189 -4.50 4.75 4.13
CA LYS A 189 -3.91 4.63 2.79
C LYS A 189 -2.42 4.88 2.84
N PRO A 190 -1.58 3.86 2.63
CA PRO A 190 -0.16 4.10 2.43
C PRO A 190 0.03 4.93 1.15
N PRO A 191 0.95 5.91 1.14
CA PRO A 191 1.28 6.74 -0.02
C PRO A 191 2.04 5.97 -1.12
N GLY A 192 1.75 4.67 -1.29
CA GLY A 192 2.31 3.79 -2.30
C GLY A 192 3.83 3.80 -2.32
N ALA A 193 4.38 4.41 -3.37
CA ALA A 193 5.80 4.44 -3.67
C ALA A 193 6.62 5.35 -2.71
N VAL A 194 6.01 6.24 -1.94
CA VAL A 194 6.79 7.12 -1.02
C VAL A 194 7.57 6.27 -0.02
N SER A 195 8.84 6.59 0.19
CA SER A 195 9.72 5.85 1.10
C SER A 195 9.26 6.00 2.56
N PRO A 196 9.06 4.91 3.31
CA PRO A 196 8.84 4.95 4.75
C PRO A 196 10.01 5.60 5.49
N GLY A 197 11.24 5.49 4.96
CA GLY A 197 12.39 6.20 5.50
C GLY A 197 12.24 7.72 5.46
N LEU A 198 11.70 8.27 4.36
CA LEU A 198 11.41 9.70 4.27
C LEU A 198 10.41 10.14 5.35
N LEU A 199 9.35 9.36 5.56
CA LEU A 199 8.32 9.68 6.54
C LEU A 199 8.83 9.52 7.97
N GLN A 200 9.50 8.41 8.28
CA GLN A 200 10.12 8.16 9.57
C GLN A 200 11.09 9.30 9.92
N TYR A 201 11.88 9.75 8.95
CA TYR A 201 12.77 10.90 9.12
C TYR A 201 12.01 12.20 9.39
N ALA A 202 11.08 12.56 8.51
CA ALA A 202 10.34 13.82 8.59
C ALA A 202 9.57 13.95 9.91
N ARG A 203 8.99 12.85 10.41
CA ARG A 203 8.22 12.82 11.66
C ARG A 203 9.03 12.91 12.93
N ASN A 204 10.27 12.44 12.89
CA ASN A 204 11.12 12.46 14.05
C ASN A 204 12.01 13.69 14.06
N GLU A 205 11.43 14.87 13.80
CA GLU A 205 12.12 16.16 13.81
C GLU A 205 13.37 16.18 12.91
N GLN A 206 13.33 15.43 11.80
CA GLN A 206 14.46 15.34 10.89
C GLN A 206 15.75 14.81 11.57
N LYS A 207 15.58 13.95 12.58
CA LYS A 207 16.67 13.23 13.25
C LYS A 207 16.97 11.92 12.53
N LEU A 208 18.20 11.76 12.06
CA LEU A 208 18.63 10.54 11.36
C LEU A 208 18.68 9.32 12.30
N GLU A 209 18.78 9.55 13.60
CA GLU A 209 18.73 8.54 14.65
C GLU A 209 17.40 7.77 14.67
N ALA A 210 16.32 8.36 14.11
CA ALA A 210 15.04 7.70 13.97
C ALA A 210 15.03 6.58 12.91
N LEU A 211 16.03 6.56 12.01
CA LEU A 211 16.27 5.49 11.06
C LEU A 211 17.15 4.43 11.72
N THR A 212 16.54 3.65 12.60
CA THR A 212 17.22 2.59 13.35
C THR A 212 17.77 1.50 12.40
N PRO A 213 18.84 0.77 12.77
CA PRO A 213 19.32 -0.34 11.95
C PRO A 213 18.24 -1.39 11.66
N SER A 214 17.35 -1.67 12.61
CA SER A 214 16.21 -2.58 12.42
C SER A 214 15.23 -2.05 11.37
N PHE A 215 14.85 -0.77 11.45
CA PHE A 215 13.99 -0.12 10.47
C PHE A 215 14.59 -0.25 9.07
N VAL A 216 15.87 0.10 8.94
CA VAL A 216 16.56 0.16 7.65
C VAL A 216 16.71 -1.22 7.05
N SER A 217 17.07 -2.23 7.85
CA SER A 217 17.12 -3.63 7.37
C SER A 217 15.77 -4.15 6.89
N SER A 218 14.67 -3.60 7.41
CA SER A 218 13.31 -4.01 7.04
C SER A 218 12.81 -3.30 5.78
N TRP A 219 13.11 -2.01 5.63
CA TRP A 219 12.58 -1.16 4.55
C TRP A 219 13.51 -0.92 3.38
N HIS A 220 14.81 -1.10 3.60
CA HIS A 220 15.90 -0.89 2.64
C HIS A 220 17.00 -1.97 2.81
N PRO A 221 16.66 -3.28 2.72
CA PRO A 221 17.60 -4.39 2.93
C PRO A 221 18.83 -4.33 2.01
N THR A 222 18.68 -3.88 0.77
CA THR A 222 19.81 -3.75 -0.17
C THR A 222 20.82 -2.74 0.37
N PHE A 223 20.31 -1.61 0.86
CA PHE A 223 21.13 -0.58 1.47
C PHE A 223 21.76 -1.08 2.79
N ASP A 224 21.01 -1.73 3.68
CA ASP A 224 21.56 -2.29 4.93
C ASP A 224 22.70 -3.28 4.65
N HIS A 225 22.55 -4.12 3.61
CA HIS A 225 23.58 -5.05 3.21
C HIS A 225 24.88 -4.34 2.79
N VAL A 226 24.77 -3.37 1.88
CA VAL A 226 25.91 -2.59 1.38
C VAL A 226 26.57 -1.80 2.51
N ALA A 227 25.74 -1.20 3.37
CA ALA A 227 26.18 -0.50 4.55
C ALA A 227 27.04 -1.41 5.44
N ARG A 228 26.56 -2.62 5.78
CA ARG A 228 27.32 -3.59 6.58
C ARG A 228 28.61 -4.03 5.91
N GLN A 229 28.63 -4.17 4.58
CA GLN A 229 29.85 -4.51 3.83
C GLN A 229 30.91 -3.40 3.91
N ILE A 230 30.49 -2.14 3.72
CA ILE A 230 31.38 -0.97 3.87
C ILE A 230 31.89 -0.90 5.32
N GLN A 231 31.03 -1.16 6.30
CA GLN A 231 31.42 -1.18 7.72
C GLN A 231 32.47 -2.25 7.99
N ALA A 232 32.29 -3.46 7.44
CA ALA A 232 33.22 -4.58 7.60
C ALA A 232 34.57 -4.33 6.92
N ALA A 233 34.58 -3.59 5.81
CA ALA A 233 35.81 -3.16 5.13
C ALA A 233 36.63 -2.21 6.03
N GLY A 234 35.95 -1.41 6.87
CA GLY A 234 36.59 -0.51 7.83
C GLY A 234 37.34 0.65 7.17
N HIS A 235 38.12 1.38 7.97
CA HIS A 235 38.82 2.60 7.52
C HIS A 235 39.96 2.37 6.53
N LEU A 236 40.49 1.15 6.46
CA LEU A 236 41.55 0.75 5.53
C LEU A 236 41.01 -0.09 4.37
N GLY A 237 39.70 -0.34 4.34
CA GLY A 237 39.07 -1.16 3.32
C GLY A 237 39.01 -0.44 1.98
N ASP A 238 39.20 -1.20 0.90
CA ASP A 238 38.99 -0.67 -0.45
C ASP A 238 37.49 -0.47 -0.69
N LEU A 239 37.07 0.78 -0.87
CA LEU A 239 35.68 1.14 -1.18
C LEU A 239 35.40 1.15 -2.69
N LEU A 240 36.42 0.99 -3.55
CA LEU A 240 36.26 0.96 -5.01
C LEU A 240 35.36 -0.20 -5.45
N GLN A 241 35.39 -1.33 -4.72
CA GLN A 241 34.48 -2.46 -4.97
C GLN A 241 32.99 -2.10 -4.81
N PHE A 242 32.68 -1.05 -4.05
CA PHE A 242 31.33 -0.53 -3.87
C PHE A 242 31.07 0.71 -4.73
N GLN A 243 31.97 1.10 -5.62
CA GLN A 243 31.89 2.37 -6.35
C GLN A 243 30.61 2.52 -7.16
N SER A 244 30.17 1.48 -7.87
CA SER A 244 28.91 1.52 -8.62
C SER A 244 27.72 1.75 -7.70
N THR A 245 27.66 1.05 -6.57
CA THR A 245 26.59 1.18 -5.58
C THR A 245 26.64 2.53 -4.87
N ILE A 246 27.83 3.00 -4.50
CA ILE A 246 28.02 4.33 -3.92
C ILE A 246 27.62 5.41 -4.91
N ILE A 247 27.99 5.32 -6.18
CA ILE A 247 27.60 6.31 -7.19
C ILE A 247 26.08 6.27 -7.42
N ASN A 248 25.50 5.08 -7.57
CA ASN A 248 24.08 4.94 -7.87
C ASN A 248 23.20 5.34 -6.69
N THR A 249 23.57 4.95 -5.47
CA THR A 249 22.75 5.22 -4.28
C THR A 249 23.10 6.56 -3.62
N LEU A 250 24.37 7.02 -3.66
CA LEU A 250 24.80 8.28 -3.03
C LEU A 250 24.96 9.46 -4.00
N GLY A 251 25.04 9.21 -5.30
CA GLY A 251 25.41 10.26 -6.27
C GLY A 251 26.82 10.82 -6.07
N ILE A 252 27.68 10.14 -5.30
CA ILE A 252 29.04 10.59 -4.98
C ILE A 252 30.05 9.87 -5.88
N GLN A 253 30.84 10.63 -6.63
CA GLN A 253 32.01 10.06 -7.31
C GLN A 253 33.10 9.71 -6.29
N VAL A 254 33.34 8.41 -6.08
CA VAL A 254 34.36 7.89 -5.14
C VAL A 254 35.76 8.48 -5.38
N GLN A 255 36.06 8.85 -6.62
CA GLN A 255 37.37 9.39 -7.02
C GLN A 255 37.60 10.87 -6.65
N GLN A 256 36.57 11.64 -6.27
CA GLN A 256 36.69 13.10 -6.07
C GLN A 256 36.89 13.57 -4.62
N SER A 257 37.02 12.68 -3.63
CA SER A 257 37.18 13.15 -2.25
C SER A 257 38.08 12.27 -1.37
N PRO A 258 39.42 12.48 -1.44
CA PRO A 258 40.37 11.92 -0.48
C PRO A 258 40.06 12.32 0.97
N LEU A 259 39.43 13.50 1.16
CA LEU A 259 38.99 14.04 2.45
C LEU A 259 37.76 13.29 3.03
N TYR A 260 36.87 12.76 2.19
CA TYR A 260 35.73 11.97 2.68
C TYR A 260 36.18 10.60 3.24
N LEU A 261 37.18 9.97 2.62
CA LEU A 261 37.72 8.68 3.07
C LEU A 261 38.49 8.79 4.39
N THR A 262 39.10 9.94 4.69
CA THR A 262 39.90 10.16 5.92
C THR A 262 39.08 10.65 7.12
N VAL A 263 37.96 11.35 6.91
CA VAL A 263 37.12 11.91 7.99
C VAL A 263 36.01 10.95 8.45
N MET A 264 35.67 9.95 7.64
CA MET A 264 34.60 8.99 7.93
C MET A 264 34.78 8.13 9.21
N PRO A 265 35.98 7.61 9.57
CA PRO A 265 36.07 6.62 10.65
C PRO A 265 36.32 7.15 12.07
N THR A 266 36.77 8.40 12.24
CA THR A 266 37.35 8.85 13.54
C THR A 266 36.40 9.64 14.44
N SER A 267 35.24 10.11 13.94
CA SER A 267 34.27 10.82 14.79
C SER A 267 33.07 9.94 15.16
N ILE A 268 32.76 9.96 16.47
CA ILE A 268 31.76 9.22 17.26
C ILE A 268 30.30 9.46 16.81
N MET A 269 30.06 9.90 15.57
CA MET A 269 28.70 9.98 15.04
C MET A 269 28.18 8.56 14.70
N PRO A 270 26.97 8.19 15.15
CA PRO A 270 26.37 6.90 14.84
C PRO A 270 26.32 6.66 13.33
N TRP A 271 26.73 5.45 12.92
CA TRP A 271 26.76 4.93 11.54
C TRP A 271 25.58 5.38 10.64
N SER A 272 24.37 5.46 11.19
CA SER A 272 23.16 5.94 10.51
C SER A 272 23.29 7.38 9.99
N THR A 273 23.79 8.30 10.82
CA THR A 273 23.80 9.74 10.50
C THR A 273 24.70 10.15 9.31
N LYS A 274 25.78 9.41 9.03
CA LYS A 274 26.75 9.79 7.97
C LYS A 274 26.37 9.29 6.56
N TRP A 275 25.60 8.20 6.46
CA TRP A 275 25.24 7.62 5.16
C TRP A 275 23.78 7.89 4.76
N PHE A 276 22.84 8.10 5.68
CA PHE A 276 21.43 8.41 5.33
C PHE A 276 21.25 9.73 4.56
N LYS A 277 22.07 10.73 4.85
CA LYS A 277 21.98 12.06 4.23
C LYS A 277 22.33 12.07 2.72
N PRO A 278 23.36 11.33 2.25
CA PRO A 278 23.63 11.22 0.81
C PRO A 278 22.79 10.18 0.04
N LEU A 279 22.09 9.25 0.70
CA LEU A 279 21.45 8.08 0.06
C LEU A 279 20.20 8.34 -0.80
N SER A 280 19.90 9.59 -1.16
CA SER A 280 18.63 9.94 -1.84
C SER A 280 17.36 9.56 -1.05
N LEU A 281 17.45 8.80 0.06
CA LEU A 281 16.34 8.39 0.92
C LEU A 281 15.71 9.58 1.63
N VAL A 282 16.51 10.61 1.92
CA VAL A 282 16.10 11.82 2.59
C VAL A 282 16.74 13.00 1.84
N PRO A 283 15.96 13.97 1.31
CA PRO A 283 16.53 15.17 0.71
C PRO A 283 17.33 15.95 1.78
N ASN A 284 18.24 16.82 1.34
CA ASN A 284 19.05 17.61 2.27
C ASN A 284 18.15 18.31 3.30
N CYS A 285 18.34 17.99 4.59
CA CYS A 285 17.48 18.46 5.69
C CYS A 285 17.39 19.97 5.82
N MET A 286 18.37 20.70 5.28
CA MET A 286 18.39 22.15 5.27
C MET A 286 17.66 22.75 4.06
N HIS A 287 17.10 21.93 3.17
CA HIS A 287 16.40 22.40 1.99
C HIS A 287 14.99 22.92 2.35
N PRO A 288 14.57 24.10 1.88
CA PRO A 288 13.28 24.70 2.22
C PRO A 288 12.09 23.84 1.78
N GLU A 289 12.21 23.09 0.68
CA GLU A 289 11.18 22.11 0.30
C GLU A 289 11.04 20.97 1.32
N MET A 290 12.12 20.53 1.99
CA MET A 290 12.00 19.50 3.04
C MET A 290 11.33 20.06 4.29
N ALA A 291 11.62 21.32 4.64
CA ALA A 291 10.90 22.02 5.70
C ALA A 291 9.42 22.15 5.38
N ALA A 292 9.08 22.66 4.18
CA ALA A 292 7.69 22.80 3.74
C ALA A 292 6.95 21.45 3.70
N PHE A 293 7.61 20.39 3.22
CA PHE A 293 7.07 19.03 3.25
C PHE A 293 6.74 18.59 4.67
N THR A 294 7.68 18.79 5.60
CA THR A 294 7.53 18.43 7.03
C THR A 294 6.40 19.23 7.68
N ASP A 295 6.32 20.54 7.42
CA ASP A 295 5.26 21.42 7.92
C ASP A 295 3.87 20.89 7.51
N GLY A 296 3.74 20.52 6.24
CA GLY A 296 2.51 19.95 5.71
C GLY A 296 2.19 18.60 6.30
N LEU A 297 3.22 17.75 6.45
CA LEU A 297 3.11 16.47 7.12
C LEU A 297 2.49 16.67 8.51
N GLU A 298 2.96 17.61 9.33
CA GLU A 298 2.54 17.76 10.73
C GLU A 298 1.02 17.86 10.95
N LEU A 299 0.25 18.34 9.97
CA LEU A 299 -1.19 18.55 10.10
C LEU A 299 -1.55 19.26 11.42
N PRO A 300 -0.95 20.43 11.71
CA PRO A 300 -1.23 21.14 12.95
C PRO A 300 -2.72 21.47 13.06
N CYS A 301 -3.26 21.30 14.27
CA CYS A 301 -4.63 21.70 14.60
C CYS A 301 -4.64 22.63 15.81
N ALA A 302 -5.62 23.53 15.86
CA ALA A 302 -5.79 24.47 16.97
C ALA A 302 -5.95 23.78 18.34
N ASN A 303 -6.41 22.53 18.37
CA ASN A 303 -6.57 21.72 19.58
C ASN A 303 -5.27 21.01 20.04
N GLY A 304 -4.14 21.26 19.37
CA GLY A 304 -2.85 20.61 19.68
C GLY A 304 -2.66 19.23 19.06
N PHE A 305 -3.60 18.75 18.24
CA PHE A 305 -3.38 17.57 17.42
C PHE A 305 -2.27 17.84 16.40
N SER A 306 -1.43 16.82 16.17
CA SER A 306 -0.54 16.72 15.03
C SER A 306 -0.44 15.25 14.62
N PHE A 307 -0.12 15.00 13.36
CA PHE A 307 0.11 13.63 12.91
C PHE A 307 1.27 12.98 13.66
N GLY A 308 2.32 13.72 13.99
CA GLY A 308 3.44 13.19 14.78
C GLY A 308 2.98 12.62 16.13
N ASN A 309 2.01 13.28 16.79
CA ASN A 309 1.41 12.79 18.02
C ASN A 309 0.51 11.57 17.77
N PHE A 310 -0.28 11.59 16.70
CA PHE A 310 -1.09 10.45 16.27
C PHE A 310 -0.25 9.19 16.03
N ALA A 311 0.79 9.27 15.19
CA ALA A 311 1.62 8.12 14.86
C ALA A 311 2.41 7.59 16.08
N ARG A 312 2.83 8.46 17.00
CA ARG A 312 3.49 8.05 18.26
C ARG A 312 2.53 7.42 19.27
N SER A 313 1.22 7.60 19.12
CA SER A 313 0.24 7.01 20.04
C SER A 313 0.07 5.50 19.85
N TYR A 314 0.51 4.95 18.71
CA TYR A 314 0.51 3.51 18.47
C TYR A 314 1.53 2.79 19.36
N PRO A 315 1.21 1.60 19.91
CA PRO A 315 2.19 0.76 20.61
C PRO A 315 3.36 0.40 19.68
N GLY A 316 4.59 0.78 20.05
CA GLY A 316 5.76 0.67 19.16
C GLY A 316 6.05 1.94 18.34
N GLY A 317 5.27 3.00 18.52
CA GLY A 317 5.49 4.33 17.96
C GLY A 317 5.35 4.39 16.44
N THR A 318 6.00 5.38 15.84
CA THR A 318 5.89 5.67 14.39
C THR A 318 6.42 4.53 13.51
N GLU A 319 7.46 3.81 13.93
CA GLU A 319 7.99 2.66 13.20
C GLU A 319 6.94 1.55 13.06
N PHE A 320 6.25 1.21 14.17
CA PHE A 320 5.17 0.24 14.14
C PHE A 320 4.00 0.71 13.28
N TYR A 321 3.59 1.97 13.42
CA TYR A 321 2.51 2.54 12.62
C TYR A 321 2.81 2.50 11.11
N LEU A 322 4.00 2.92 10.69
CA LEU A 322 4.41 2.86 9.28
C LEU A 322 4.49 1.40 8.79
N ALA A 323 4.97 0.48 9.63
CA ALA A 323 4.93 -0.94 9.29
C ALA A 323 3.51 -1.45 9.11
N GLN A 324 2.57 -1.06 9.97
CA GLN A 324 1.17 -1.43 9.83
C GLN A 324 0.57 -0.85 8.53
N ALA A 325 0.84 0.42 8.22
CA ALA A 325 0.34 1.10 7.03
C ALA A 325 0.85 0.46 5.72
N TRP A 326 2.11 -0.01 5.68
CA TRP A 326 2.64 -0.68 4.49
C TRP A 326 2.37 -2.19 4.46
N THR A 327 2.24 -2.86 5.61
CA THR A 327 1.82 -4.27 5.64
C THR A 327 0.34 -4.45 5.33
N SER A 328 -0.45 -3.37 5.41
CA SER A 328 -1.81 -3.34 4.88
C SER A 328 -1.87 -3.34 3.33
N CYS A 329 -0.71 -3.23 2.66
CA CYS A 329 -0.61 -3.50 1.23
C CYS A 329 -0.83 -4.99 0.97
N ILE A 330 -1.83 -5.28 0.15
CA ILE A 330 -2.09 -6.64 -0.32
C ILE A 330 -0.94 -7.06 -1.23
N ALA A 331 -0.18 -8.08 -0.85
CA ALA A 331 0.98 -8.59 -1.59
C ALA A 331 0.66 -9.87 -2.39
N SER A 332 -0.34 -10.62 -1.92
CA SER A 332 -0.83 -11.84 -2.56
C SER A 332 -2.23 -12.21 -2.02
N TYR A 333 -2.80 -13.30 -2.52
CA TYR A 333 -4.03 -13.86 -1.96
C TYR A 333 -3.91 -14.16 -0.46
N GLU A 334 -2.78 -14.70 -0.01
CA GLU A 334 -2.55 -15.09 1.40
C GLU A 334 -2.63 -13.87 2.34
N SER A 335 -2.26 -12.67 1.85
CA SER A 335 -2.37 -11.44 2.64
C SER A 335 -3.81 -10.93 2.80
N ILE A 336 -4.69 -11.17 1.83
CA ILE A 336 -6.10 -10.74 1.89
C ILE A 336 -7.01 -11.81 2.50
N GLN A 337 -6.62 -13.10 2.43
CA GLN A 337 -7.44 -14.23 2.89
C GLN A 337 -8.00 -14.08 4.31
N PRO A 338 -7.24 -13.63 5.33
CA PRO A 338 -7.78 -13.44 6.69
C PRO A 338 -8.87 -12.37 6.79
N HIS A 339 -8.98 -11.51 5.77
CA HIS A 339 -9.93 -10.42 5.68
C HIS A 339 -11.10 -10.74 4.74
N LEU A 340 -11.16 -11.95 4.17
CA LEU A 340 -12.22 -12.36 3.24
C LEU A 340 -13.17 -13.36 3.90
N ILE A 341 -14.47 -13.09 3.77
CA ILE A 341 -15.53 -14.06 4.03
C ILE A 341 -16.18 -14.37 2.69
N VAL A 342 -15.94 -15.57 2.18
CA VAL A 342 -16.57 -16.05 0.95
C VAL A 342 -17.67 -17.02 1.33
N THR A 343 -18.90 -16.77 0.87
CA THR A 343 -20.06 -17.57 1.23
C THR A 343 -20.82 -18.01 -0.01
N SER A 344 -21.03 -19.32 -0.14
CA SER A 344 -21.88 -19.90 -1.18
C SER A 344 -23.29 -20.29 -0.69
N PRO A 345 -24.32 -20.25 -1.56
CA PRO A 345 -25.62 -20.82 -1.22
C PRO A 345 -25.48 -22.32 -0.99
N PRO A 346 -26.21 -22.90 -0.02
CA PRO A 346 -26.19 -24.33 0.19
C PRO A 346 -26.74 -25.07 -1.04
N SER A 347 -26.23 -26.28 -1.33
CA SER A 347 -26.61 -27.06 -2.51
C SER A 347 -28.13 -27.31 -2.59
N SER A 348 -28.81 -27.41 -1.46
CA SER A 348 -30.27 -27.54 -1.37
C SER A 348 -31.02 -26.35 -1.99
N ARG A 349 -30.43 -25.15 -1.97
CA ARG A 349 -30.99 -23.96 -2.62
C ARG A 349 -30.52 -23.80 -4.06
N LEU A 350 -29.45 -24.45 -4.50
CA LEU A 350 -28.99 -24.40 -5.89
C LEU A 350 -29.86 -25.28 -6.81
N LEU A 351 -30.25 -26.47 -6.33
CA LEU A 351 -31.03 -27.46 -7.07
C LEU A 351 -32.33 -26.92 -7.69
N PRO A 352 -33.18 -26.15 -6.98
CA PRO A 352 -34.42 -25.60 -7.55
C PRO A 352 -34.20 -24.61 -8.70
N HIS A 353 -33.07 -23.91 -8.71
CA HIS A 353 -32.78 -22.87 -9.70
C HIS A 353 -31.99 -23.41 -10.91
N PHE A 354 -31.10 -24.38 -10.69
CA PHE A 354 -30.11 -24.81 -11.67
C PHE A 354 -30.08 -26.33 -11.93
N GLY A 355 -30.91 -27.10 -11.24
CA GLY A 355 -30.95 -28.56 -11.37
C GLY A 355 -29.61 -29.23 -11.07
N SER A 356 -29.30 -30.31 -11.79
CA SER A 356 -28.05 -31.07 -11.61
C SER A 356 -26.81 -30.35 -12.15
N THR A 357 -26.96 -29.28 -12.92
CA THR A 357 -25.80 -28.58 -13.53
C THR A 357 -24.99 -27.76 -12.53
N ALA A 358 -25.53 -27.49 -11.35
CA ALA A 358 -24.79 -26.86 -10.26
C ALA A 358 -24.08 -27.88 -9.35
N HIS A 359 -24.29 -29.19 -9.54
CA HIS A 359 -23.62 -30.22 -8.74
C HIS A 359 -22.13 -30.26 -9.06
N GLY A 360 -21.29 -30.21 -8.03
CA GLY A 360 -19.83 -30.28 -8.17
C GLY A 360 -19.14 -28.94 -8.42
N LEU A 361 -19.90 -27.85 -8.56
CA LEU A 361 -19.32 -26.51 -8.52
C LEU A 361 -18.85 -26.19 -7.10
N ASP A 362 -17.61 -25.73 -6.98
CA ASP A 362 -17.02 -25.16 -5.77
C ASP A 362 -16.73 -23.66 -6.01
N PRO A 363 -17.73 -22.77 -5.82
CA PRO A 363 -17.58 -21.34 -6.10
C PRO A 363 -16.49 -20.70 -5.23
N GLU A 364 -16.34 -21.16 -3.98
CA GLU A 364 -15.35 -20.65 -3.04
C GLU A 364 -13.94 -21.01 -3.49
N GLY A 365 -13.72 -22.28 -3.87
CA GLY A 365 -12.46 -22.74 -4.44
C GLY A 365 -12.12 -22.06 -5.77
N LEU A 366 -13.10 -21.87 -6.65
CA LEU A 366 -12.92 -21.15 -7.93
C LEU A 366 -12.49 -19.70 -7.70
N PHE A 367 -13.13 -19.00 -6.75
CA PHE A 367 -12.81 -17.62 -6.43
C PHE A 367 -11.45 -17.48 -5.75
N ALA A 368 -11.14 -18.36 -4.80
CA ALA A 368 -9.82 -18.41 -4.18
C ALA A 368 -8.72 -18.73 -5.20
N GLY A 369 -8.98 -19.65 -6.14
CA GLY A 369 -8.10 -19.96 -7.26
C GLY A 369 -7.90 -18.76 -8.18
N PHE A 370 -8.97 -18.02 -8.48
CA PHE A 370 -8.91 -16.81 -9.30
C PHE A 370 -7.99 -15.75 -8.71
N LEU A 371 -8.09 -15.51 -7.39
CA LEU A 371 -7.28 -14.52 -6.69
C LEU A 371 -5.80 -14.90 -6.57
N ARG A 372 -5.47 -16.20 -6.56
CA ARG A 372 -4.08 -16.68 -6.54
C ARG A 372 -3.39 -16.61 -7.90
N ARG A 373 -4.15 -16.62 -8.99
CA ARG A 373 -3.59 -16.61 -10.35
C ARG A 373 -3.08 -15.22 -10.73
N CYS A 374 -2.09 -15.20 -11.61
CA CYS A 374 -1.44 -14.00 -12.12
C CYS A 374 -1.65 -13.86 -13.63
N GLY A 375 -1.43 -12.66 -14.14
CA GLY A 375 -1.38 -12.37 -15.55
C GLY A 375 -2.74 -12.21 -16.22
N ASN A 376 -2.66 -11.79 -17.48
CA ASN A 376 -3.81 -11.44 -18.30
C ASN A 376 -4.53 -12.70 -18.83
N PRO A 377 -5.77 -13.02 -18.38
CA PRO A 377 -6.50 -14.19 -18.86
C PRO A 377 -7.14 -13.97 -20.24
N PHE A 378 -7.18 -12.73 -20.73
CA PHE A 378 -7.80 -12.38 -22.01
C PHE A 378 -6.91 -12.75 -23.21
N PRO A 379 -7.50 -13.07 -24.36
CA PRO A 379 -6.82 -12.94 -25.65
C PRO A 379 -6.28 -11.51 -25.85
N ALA A 380 -5.12 -11.38 -26.48
CA ALA A 380 -4.40 -10.10 -26.57
C ALA A 380 -5.20 -9.00 -27.30
N ASP A 381 -5.96 -9.37 -28.31
CA ASP A 381 -6.86 -8.51 -29.10
C ASP A 381 -8.06 -8.03 -28.27
N VAL A 382 -8.72 -8.95 -27.55
CA VAL A 382 -9.91 -8.63 -26.74
C VAL A 382 -9.59 -7.70 -25.57
N PHE A 383 -8.40 -7.85 -24.97
CA PHE A 383 -8.05 -7.03 -23.80
C PHE A 383 -7.93 -5.54 -24.13
N GLU A 384 -7.32 -5.19 -25.26
CA GLU A 384 -7.13 -3.80 -25.64
C GLU A 384 -8.46 -3.11 -25.99
N ASP A 385 -9.40 -3.83 -26.62
CA ASP A 385 -10.75 -3.32 -26.92
C ASP A 385 -11.56 -3.00 -25.65
N VAL A 386 -11.36 -3.78 -24.59
CA VAL A 386 -12.11 -3.60 -23.34
C VAL A 386 -11.46 -2.57 -22.43
N LYS A 387 -10.13 -2.46 -22.47
CA LYS A 387 -9.33 -1.55 -21.65
C LYS A 387 -9.74 -0.09 -21.74
N VAL A 388 -10.24 0.36 -22.90
CA VAL A 388 -10.74 1.74 -23.09
C VAL A 388 -11.96 2.09 -22.22
N HIS A 389 -12.65 1.09 -21.67
CA HIS A 389 -13.85 1.26 -20.84
C HIS A 389 -13.55 1.25 -19.33
N PHE A 390 -12.29 1.01 -18.94
CA PHE A 390 -11.87 1.02 -17.54
C PHE A 390 -11.60 2.42 -17.05
N HIS A 391 -11.75 2.61 -15.74
CA HIS A 391 -11.37 3.86 -15.08
C HIS A 391 -9.87 4.13 -15.29
N ALA A 392 -9.49 5.40 -15.43
CA ALA A 392 -8.10 5.79 -15.72
C ALA A 392 -7.10 5.24 -14.69
N ASP A 393 -7.48 5.25 -13.40
CA ASP A 393 -6.60 4.73 -12.35
C ASP A 393 -6.40 3.21 -12.47
N VAL A 394 -7.40 2.46 -12.96
CA VAL A 394 -7.25 1.02 -13.23
C VAL A 394 -6.28 0.79 -14.39
N VAL A 395 -6.43 1.57 -15.47
CA VAL A 395 -5.53 1.52 -16.63
C VAL A 395 -4.08 1.76 -16.18
N GLY A 396 -3.87 2.71 -15.26
CA GLY A 396 -2.57 2.97 -14.65
C GLY A 396 -1.96 1.77 -13.92
N GLN A 397 -2.76 0.85 -13.39
CA GLN A 397 -2.29 -0.33 -12.66
C GLN A 397 -2.07 -1.57 -13.56
N LEU A 398 -2.52 -1.56 -14.82
CA LEU A 398 -2.48 -2.74 -15.70
C LEU A 398 -1.06 -3.25 -16.00
N HIS A 399 -0.04 -2.40 -15.88
CA HIS A 399 1.35 -2.81 -16.00
C HIS A 399 1.79 -3.83 -14.92
N THR A 400 1.01 -3.96 -13.84
CA THR A 400 1.25 -4.92 -12.74
C THR A 400 0.38 -6.17 -12.82
N ILE A 401 -0.33 -6.41 -13.95
CA ILE A 401 -1.29 -7.53 -14.08
C ILE A 401 -0.68 -8.91 -13.81
N ASP A 402 0.61 -9.08 -14.04
CA ASP A 402 1.37 -10.31 -13.79
C ASP A 402 1.78 -10.48 -12.32
N SER A 403 1.51 -9.49 -11.46
CA SER A 403 1.80 -9.56 -10.03
C SER A 403 0.79 -10.44 -9.28
N PRO A 404 1.23 -11.27 -8.32
CA PRO A 404 0.33 -12.02 -7.44
C PRO A 404 -0.55 -11.11 -6.56
N ALA A 405 -0.17 -9.83 -6.42
CA ALA A 405 -0.95 -8.84 -5.70
C ALA A 405 -2.12 -8.28 -6.52
N PHE A 406 -2.08 -8.36 -7.85
CA PHE A 406 -2.94 -7.57 -8.72
C PHE A 406 -4.43 -7.86 -8.52
N ARG A 407 -4.86 -9.12 -8.72
CA ARG A 407 -6.28 -9.49 -8.61
C ARG A 407 -6.84 -9.27 -7.19
N PRO A 408 -6.12 -9.66 -6.10
CA PRO A 408 -6.48 -9.30 -4.73
C PRO A 408 -6.67 -7.80 -4.50
N ARG A 409 -5.75 -6.95 -4.99
CA ARG A 409 -5.85 -5.49 -4.86
C ARG A 409 -7.05 -4.93 -5.61
N MET A 410 -7.30 -5.41 -6.84
CA MET A 410 -8.45 -4.95 -7.62
C MET A 410 -9.77 -5.34 -6.94
N LEU A 411 -9.85 -6.53 -6.33
CA LEU A 411 -11.01 -6.93 -5.53
C LEU A 411 -11.21 -6.00 -4.32
N ALA A 412 -10.14 -5.77 -3.54
CA ALA A 412 -10.19 -4.86 -2.40
C ALA A 412 -10.63 -3.46 -2.83
N TRP A 413 -10.15 -2.97 -3.97
CA TRP A 413 -10.52 -1.66 -4.48
C TRP A 413 -11.99 -1.59 -4.89
N ALA A 414 -12.48 -2.55 -5.67
CA ALA A 414 -13.89 -2.61 -6.06
C ALA A 414 -14.81 -2.73 -4.84
N THR A 415 -14.36 -3.42 -3.78
CA THR A 415 -15.18 -3.66 -2.57
C THR A 415 -15.00 -2.63 -1.47
N THR A 416 -13.96 -1.81 -1.45
CA THR A 416 -13.71 -0.88 -0.33
C THR A 416 -13.47 0.56 -0.78
N GLY A 417 -13.32 0.80 -2.08
CA GLY A 417 -12.86 2.09 -2.63
C GLY A 417 -11.34 2.31 -2.47
N SER A 418 -10.59 1.30 -2.00
CA SER A 418 -9.14 1.37 -1.81
C SER A 418 -8.47 0.03 -2.16
N PRO A 419 -7.30 0.03 -2.82
CA PRO A 419 -6.55 -1.21 -3.08
C PRO A 419 -5.78 -1.73 -1.85
N PHE A 420 -6.03 -1.17 -0.66
CA PHE A 420 -5.32 -1.47 0.59
C PHE A 420 -6.29 -1.97 1.66
N LEU A 421 -5.76 -2.76 2.60
CA LEU A 421 -6.49 -3.15 3.80
C LEU A 421 -6.40 -2.03 4.84
N HIS A 422 -7.42 -1.93 5.70
CA HIS A 422 -7.36 -0.99 6.81
C HIS A 422 -6.51 -1.60 7.95
N PRO A 423 -5.47 -0.90 8.43
CA PRO A 423 -4.53 -1.44 9.42
C PRO A 423 -5.15 -1.61 10.82
N ASP A 424 -6.01 -0.67 11.20
CA ASP A 424 -6.81 -0.73 12.42
C ASP A 424 -8.16 -1.39 12.09
N VAL A 425 -8.53 -2.48 12.78
CA VAL A 425 -9.90 -2.81 13.22
C VAL A 425 -9.96 -4.31 13.57
N ALA A 426 -10.38 -4.57 14.81
CA ALA A 426 -10.75 -5.87 15.33
C ALA A 426 -11.88 -6.51 14.49
N GLN A 427 -11.63 -7.65 13.83
CA GLN A 427 -12.59 -8.64 13.27
C GLN A 427 -13.83 -8.20 12.44
N THR A 428 -14.25 -6.94 12.41
CA THR A 428 -15.50 -6.47 11.78
C THR A 428 -15.29 -5.88 10.39
N ASP A 429 -14.05 -5.76 9.93
CA ASP A 429 -13.67 -5.09 8.69
C ASP A 429 -13.44 -6.05 7.51
N THR A 430 -14.12 -7.20 7.53
CA THR A 430 -14.00 -8.24 6.51
C THR A 430 -14.70 -7.85 5.21
N ILE A 431 -14.04 -8.11 4.08
CA ILE A 431 -14.65 -8.07 2.75
C ILE A 431 -15.53 -9.32 2.60
N GLN A 432 -16.81 -9.12 2.33
CA GLN A 432 -17.77 -10.20 2.11
C GLN A 432 -17.95 -10.46 0.62
N VAL A 433 -17.73 -11.69 0.20
CA VAL A 433 -17.98 -12.15 -1.17
C VAL A 433 -19.10 -13.17 -1.10
N LEU A 434 -20.29 -12.77 -1.52
CA LEU A 434 -21.50 -13.56 -1.42
C LEU A 434 -21.88 -14.06 -2.81
N PHE A 435 -21.90 -15.37 -3.00
CA PHE A 435 -22.52 -15.95 -4.17
C PHE A 435 -24.04 -15.95 -3.96
N VAL A 436 -24.78 -15.39 -4.91
CA VAL A 436 -26.21 -15.12 -4.74
C VAL A 436 -27.05 -15.77 -5.82
N LEU A 437 -28.30 -16.07 -5.45
CA LEU A 437 -29.31 -16.68 -6.31
C LEU A 437 -30.17 -15.60 -7.00
N PRO A 438 -30.95 -15.97 -8.05
CA PRO A 438 -31.87 -15.07 -8.76
C PRO A 438 -32.86 -14.28 -7.90
N ASP A 439 -33.15 -14.76 -6.69
CA ASP A 439 -34.11 -14.21 -5.74
C ASP A 439 -33.47 -13.30 -4.65
N ASP A 440 -32.17 -12.96 -4.76
CA ASP A 440 -31.50 -12.12 -3.77
C ASP A 440 -32.01 -10.67 -3.78
N GLN A 441 -32.71 -10.30 -2.71
CA GLN A 441 -33.32 -8.99 -2.54
C GLN A 441 -32.32 -7.86 -2.26
N TYR A 442 -31.06 -8.19 -1.97
CA TYR A 442 -30.01 -7.24 -1.62
C TYR A 442 -29.02 -7.02 -2.76
N TYR A 443 -29.30 -7.55 -3.95
CA TYR A 443 -28.39 -7.46 -5.08
C TYR A 443 -28.27 -6.03 -5.62
N GLY A 444 -29.35 -5.26 -5.69
CA GLY A 444 -29.34 -3.84 -6.06
C GLY A 444 -30.53 -3.12 -5.44
N ASP A 445 -30.54 -1.80 -5.52
CA ASP A 445 -31.54 -0.98 -4.83
C ASP A 445 -32.83 -0.85 -5.67
N ASN A 446 -32.73 -1.04 -7.00
CA ASN A 446 -33.88 -1.13 -7.90
C ASN A 446 -34.11 -2.58 -8.37
N PRO A 447 -35.24 -3.22 -8.03
CA PRO A 447 -35.53 -4.61 -8.41
C PRO A 447 -35.49 -4.89 -9.91
N ALA A 448 -35.93 -3.95 -10.75
CA ALA A 448 -35.98 -4.13 -12.20
C ALA A 448 -34.58 -4.12 -12.82
N ASN A 449 -33.73 -3.17 -12.41
CA ASN A 449 -32.34 -3.10 -12.84
C ASN A 449 -31.55 -4.29 -12.27
N SER A 450 -31.77 -4.64 -11.00
CA SER A 450 -31.14 -5.78 -10.33
C SER A 450 -31.33 -7.08 -11.10
N ALA A 451 -32.55 -7.38 -11.54
CA ALA A 451 -32.82 -8.59 -12.32
C ALA A 451 -32.09 -8.61 -13.67
N ALA A 452 -32.01 -7.47 -14.36
CA ALA A 452 -31.28 -7.36 -15.63
C ALA A 452 -29.77 -7.54 -15.42
N HIS A 453 -29.18 -6.84 -14.45
CA HIS A 453 -27.76 -6.95 -14.12
C HIS A 453 -27.37 -8.36 -13.69
N MET A 454 -28.22 -9.02 -12.91
CA MET A 454 -27.99 -10.40 -12.48
C MET A 454 -28.04 -11.38 -13.65
N ARG A 455 -28.97 -11.21 -14.60
CA ARG A 455 -29.03 -12.01 -15.83
C ARG A 455 -27.80 -11.81 -16.72
N HIS A 456 -27.26 -10.59 -16.77
CA HIS A 456 -26.02 -10.31 -17.49
C HIS A 456 -24.76 -10.79 -16.74
N GLY A 457 -24.90 -11.34 -15.54
CA GLY A 457 -23.76 -11.80 -14.75
C GLY A 457 -22.91 -10.65 -14.20
N THR A 458 -23.51 -9.49 -13.95
CA THR A 458 -22.79 -8.34 -13.36
C THR A 458 -22.44 -8.66 -11.91
N ILE A 459 -21.33 -8.17 -11.34
CA ILE A 459 -21.10 -8.25 -9.89
C ILE A 459 -21.62 -6.98 -9.23
N SER A 460 -22.38 -7.12 -8.15
CA SER A 460 -22.81 -5.97 -7.35
C SER A 460 -21.80 -5.68 -6.26
N PHE A 461 -21.07 -4.59 -6.44
CA PHE A 461 -20.13 -4.07 -5.44
C PHE A 461 -20.80 -3.00 -4.59
N ARG A 462 -20.61 -3.07 -3.26
CA ARG A 462 -21.08 -2.10 -2.29
C ARG A 462 -19.93 -1.66 -1.40
N SER A 463 -19.20 -0.64 -1.84
CA SER A 463 -17.93 -0.21 -1.23
C SER A 463 -18.06 0.20 0.25
N CYS A 464 -19.13 0.94 0.58
CA CYS A 464 -19.42 1.37 1.95
C CYS A 464 -19.66 0.21 2.93
N SER A 465 -20.15 -0.93 2.45
CA SER A 465 -20.42 -2.13 3.25
C SER A 465 -19.40 -3.25 3.04
N ARG A 466 -18.43 -3.07 2.14
CA ARG A 466 -17.39 -4.06 1.81
C ARG A 466 -17.93 -5.37 1.28
N VAL A 467 -18.96 -5.32 0.44
CA VAL A 467 -19.64 -6.51 -0.09
C VAL A 467 -19.53 -6.58 -1.60
N ALA A 468 -19.17 -7.76 -2.13
CA ALA A 468 -19.39 -8.16 -3.51
C ALA A 468 -20.45 -9.26 -3.56
N ARG A 469 -21.51 -9.08 -4.35
CA ARG A 469 -22.52 -10.11 -4.63
C ARG A 469 -22.33 -10.65 -6.04
N ILE A 470 -21.97 -11.92 -6.13
CA ILE A 470 -21.61 -12.61 -7.37
C ILE A 470 -22.79 -13.49 -7.80
N PRO A 471 -23.37 -13.29 -8.99
CA PRO A 471 -24.53 -14.06 -9.43
C PRO A 471 -24.16 -15.50 -9.79
N MET A 472 -24.71 -16.48 -9.08
CA MET A 472 -24.47 -17.91 -9.34
C MET A 472 -24.87 -18.35 -10.73
N ALA A 473 -25.91 -17.73 -11.30
CA ALA A 473 -26.40 -18.05 -12.64
C ALA A 473 -25.30 -17.95 -13.71
N LYS A 474 -24.40 -16.98 -13.58
CA LYS A 474 -23.31 -16.81 -14.55
C LYS A 474 -22.26 -17.90 -14.45
N LEU A 475 -21.92 -18.34 -13.24
CA LEU A 475 -21.00 -19.47 -13.04
C LEU A 475 -21.57 -20.76 -13.62
N VAL A 476 -22.87 -21.01 -13.41
CA VAL A 476 -23.56 -22.19 -13.97
C VAL A 476 -23.58 -22.12 -15.50
N GLU A 477 -23.89 -20.97 -16.09
CA GLU A 477 -23.85 -20.76 -17.54
C GLU A 477 -22.46 -21.03 -18.11
N LEU A 478 -21.40 -20.50 -17.50
CA LEU A 478 -20.02 -20.76 -17.91
C LEU A 478 -19.66 -22.24 -17.81
N HIS A 479 -20.13 -22.93 -16.77
CA HIS A 479 -19.90 -24.36 -16.59
C HIS A 479 -20.58 -25.21 -17.67
N GLN A 480 -21.78 -24.82 -18.09
CA GLN A 480 -22.54 -25.54 -19.13
C GLN A 480 -22.00 -25.30 -20.55
N THR A 481 -21.42 -24.12 -20.80
CA THR A 481 -21.00 -23.68 -22.14
C THR A 481 -19.56 -24.02 -22.47
N THR A 482 -18.78 -24.50 -21.51
CA THR A 482 -17.36 -24.82 -21.69
C THR A 482 -17.14 -26.32 -21.86
N VAL A 483 -16.14 -26.67 -22.69
CA VAL A 483 -15.93 -28.05 -23.17
C VAL A 483 -15.14 -28.88 -22.17
N ASP A 484 -14.25 -28.25 -21.40
CA ASP A 484 -13.41 -28.87 -20.38
C ASP A 484 -13.15 -27.94 -19.19
N ALA A 485 -12.47 -28.47 -18.17
CA ALA A 485 -12.19 -27.76 -16.93
C ALA A 485 -11.24 -26.56 -17.10
N ASP A 486 -10.29 -26.63 -18.04
CA ASP A 486 -9.32 -25.54 -18.27
C ASP A 486 -10.00 -24.37 -18.98
N ALA A 487 -10.83 -24.66 -19.99
CA ALA A 487 -11.66 -23.69 -20.68
C ALA A 487 -12.65 -23.03 -19.71
N PHE A 488 -13.29 -23.82 -18.84
CA PHE A 488 -14.15 -23.31 -17.77
C PHE A 488 -13.40 -22.35 -16.86
N GLN A 489 -12.23 -22.77 -16.36
CA GLN A 489 -11.45 -21.96 -15.44
C GLN A 489 -11.00 -20.63 -16.06
N LYS A 490 -10.57 -20.66 -17.33
CA LYS A 490 -10.17 -19.46 -18.08
C LYS A 490 -11.36 -18.52 -18.30
N ALA A 491 -12.54 -19.06 -18.64
CA ALA A 491 -13.74 -18.25 -18.82
C ALA A 491 -14.17 -17.56 -17.51
N VAL A 492 -14.09 -18.27 -16.38
CA VAL A 492 -14.32 -17.70 -15.05
C VAL A 492 -13.31 -16.60 -14.74
N ASP A 493 -12.03 -16.81 -15.03
CA ASP A 493 -10.99 -15.80 -14.81
C ASP A 493 -11.20 -14.52 -15.61
N VAL A 494 -11.51 -14.66 -16.90
CA VAL A 494 -11.83 -13.54 -17.78
C VAL A 494 -13.02 -12.76 -17.25
N TRP A 495 -14.11 -13.46 -16.92
CA TRP A 495 -15.34 -12.83 -16.43
C TRP A 495 -15.13 -12.13 -15.08
N LEU A 496 -14.55 -12.81 -14.08
CA LEU A 496 -14.32 -12.23 -12.76
C LEU A 496 -13.39 -11.01 -12.84
N LEU A 497 -12.30 -11.12 -13.60
CA LEU A 497 -11.39 -9.99 -13.77
C LEU A 497 -12.11 -8.80 -14.42
N LEU A 498 -12.86 -9.04 -15.49
CA LEU A 498 -13.63 -7.99 -16.16
C LEU A 498 -14.59 -7.29 -15.21
N GLN A 499 -15.34 -8.04 -14.40
CA GLN A 499 -16.32 -7.49 -13.48
C GLN A 499 -15.64 -6.69 -12.36
N ILE A 500 -14.55 -7.19 -11.80
CA ILE A 500 -13.80 -6.50 -10.75
C ILE A 500 -13.19 -5.21 -11.26
N LEU A 501 -12.52 -5.23 -12.42
CA LEU A 501 -11.92 -4.01 -13.01
C LEU A 501 -12.98 -2.96 -13.35
N ASN A 502 -14.17 -3.39 -13.81
CA ASN A 502 -15.29 -2.49 -14.04
C ASN A 502 -15.93 -1.95 -12.76
N GLY A 503 -15.81 -2.66 -11.64
CA GLY A 503 -16.33 -2.23 -10.35
C GLY A 503 -15.52 -1.09 -9.71
N VAL A 504 -14.27 -0.89 -10.13
CA VAL A 504 -13.41 0.18 -9.61
C VAL A 504 -13.78 1.53 -10.25
N GLY A 505 -13.94 2.56 -9.41
CA GLY A 505 -14.20 3.94 -9.84
C GLY A 505 -15.58 4.18 -10.47
N LYS A 506 -16.45 3.16 -10.49
CA LYS A 506 -17.86 3.30 -10.87
C LYS A 506 -18.69 3.38 -9.61
N VAL A 507 -19.45 4.47 -9.48
CA VAL A 507 -20.53 4.57 -8.49
C VAL A 507 -21.47 3.39 -8.72
N SER A 508 -21.83 2.65 -7.66
CA SER A 508 -22.82 1.56 -7.75
C SER A 508 -24.12 2.09 -8.35
N MET A 509 -24.31 1.91 -9.66
CA MET A 509 -25.53 2.31 -10.38
C MET A 509 -26.59 1.19 -10.38
N LEU A 510 -26.53 0.25 -9.41
CA LEU A 510 -27.36 -0.96 -9.36
C LEU A 510 -28.65 -0.82 -8.55
#